data_AF-A0AAD2JNW3-F1
#
_entry.id   AF-A0AAD2JNW3-F1
#
_cell.length_a   1.000
_cell.length_b   1.000
_cell.length_c   1.000
_cell.angle_alpha   90.00
_cell.angle_beta   90.00
_cell.angle_gamma   90.00
#
_symmetry.space_group_name_H-M   'P 1'
#
loop_
_entity.id
_entity.type
_entity.pdbx_description
1 polymer ?
#
loop_
_entity_poly.entity_id
_entity_poly.type
_entity_poly.pdbx_seq_one_letter_code
_entity_poly.pdbx_strand_id
1 'polypeptide(L)'
;MLPGRCPWRSHHDYERHPDGDIAVTGNYVPDLKGILALVEESHFKICPDVPFAGWDVVLSADENLPVCLLEVNLSCNFFRGSFDKKMYLDFIDDSFSKLQSLRLAADGRSS
;
A
#
# COMPACT_ATOMS: atom_id res chain seq x y z
N MET A 1 -5.61 -35.98 -0.06
CA MET A 1 -5.87 -34.52 0.00
C MET A 1 -7.36 -34.28 -0.18
N LEU A 2 -8.00 -33.46 0.65
CA LEU A 2 -9.39 -33.05 0.42
C LEU A 2 -9.42 -32.01 -0.72
N PRO A 3 -10.33 -32.12 -1.69
CA PRO A 3 -10.49 -31.10 -2.74
C PRO A 3 -10.88 -29.75 -2.12
N GLY A 4 -10.26 -28.66 -2.59
CA GLY A 4 -10.52 -27.30 -2.12
C GLY A 4 -9.54 -26.72 -1.10
N ARG A 5 -8.49 -27.45 -0.70
CA ARG A 5 -7.37 -26.85 0.05
C ARG A 5 -6.31 -26.34 -0.91
N CYS A 6 -6.03 -25.04 -0.89
CA CYS A 6 -4.82 -24.48 -1.49
C CYS A 6 -3.62 -25.06 -0.73
N PRO A 7 -2.74 -25.87 -1.37
CA PRO A 7 -1.61 -26.51 -0.69
C PRO A 7 -0.55 -25.49 -0.23
N TRP A 8 -0.61 -24.27 -0.77
CA TRP A 8 0.25 -23.14 -0.44
C TRP A 8 -0.29 -22.41 0.79
N ARG A 9 0.00 -22.93 1.98
CA ARG A 9 0.00 -22.06 3.17
C ARG A 9 1.32 -21.29 3.14
N SER A 10 1.26 -19.96 3.20
CA SER A 10 2.46 -19.14 3.30
C SER A 10 3.17 -19.42 4.63
N HIS A 11 4.34 -20.03 4.58
CA HIS A 11 5.25 -20.17 5.71
C HIS A 11 6.23 -18.97 5.74
N HIS A 12 6.76 -18.62 6.92
CA HIS A 12 7.59 -17.43 7.15
C HIS A 12 9.07 -17.78 7.38
N ASP A 13 9.48 -18.95 6.93
CA ASP A 13 10.78 -19.59 7.15
C ASP A 13 11.72 -19.48 5.94
N TYR A 14 11.32 -18.73 4.91
CA TYR A 14 12.16 -18.47 3.75
C TYR A 14 13.18 -17.37 4.04
N GLU A 15 14.45 -17.72 4.14
CA GLU A 15 15.56 -16.75 4.21
C GLU A 15 15.95 -16.23 2.81
N ARG A 16 15.55 -16.95 1.74
CA ARG A 16 15.91 -16.68 0.36
C ARG A 16 14.69 -16.75 -0.57
N HIS A 17 14.68 -15.91 -1.60
CA HIS A 17 13.62 -15.83 -2.60
C HIS A 17 13.59 -17.10 -3.46
N PRO A 18 12.41 -17.71 -3.70
CA PRO A 18 12.30 -18.99 -4.41
C PRO A 18 12.80 -18.95 -5.86
N ASP A 19 12.66 -17.80 -6.54
CA ASP A 19 13.00 -17.70 -7.97
C ASP A 19 14.42 -17.21 -8.26
N GLY A 20 15.10 -16.60 -7.28
CA GLY A 20 16.34 -15.87 -7.51
C GLY A 20 17.46 -16.17 -6.54
N ASP A 21 17.20 -16.99 -5.52
CA ASP A 21 18.14 -17.26 -4.43
C ASP A 21 18.68 -15.98 -3.75
N ILE A 22 17.88 -14.91 -3.75
CA ILE A 22 18.23 -13.61 -3.16
C ILE A 22 17.78 -13.60 -1.70
N ALA A 23 18.61 -13.11 -0.78
CA ALA A 23 18.20 -12.95 0.62
C ALA A 23 16.95 -12.06 0.72
N VAL A 24 15.92 -12.48 1.45
CA VAL A 24 14.69 -11.69 1.59
C VAL A 24 14.82 -10.55 2.60
N THR A 25 15.81 -10.61 3.48
CA THR A 25 16.11 -9.62 4.52
C THR A 25 17.54 -9.09 4.40
N GLY A 26 17.83 -7.97 5.08
CA GLY A 26 19.17 -7.36 5.10
C GLY A 26 19.49 -6.46 3.90
N ASN A 27 18.61 -6.39 2.91
CA ASN A 27 18.73 -5.45 1.80
C ASN A 27 18.30 -4.04 2.22
N TYR A 28 18.91 -3.04 1.57
CA TYR A 28 18.55 -1.64 1.74
C TYR A 28 17.91 -1.11 0.46
N VAL A 29 16.81 -0.37 0.62
CA VAL A 29 16.17 0.34 -0.49
C VAL A 29 16.86 1.70 -0.65
N PRO A 30 17.58 1.95 -1.76
CA PRO A 30 18.19 3.25 -2.01
C PRO A 30 17.12 4.32 -2.20
N ASP A 31 17.42 5.54 -1.77
CA ASP A 31 16.57 6.73 -1.94
C ASP A 31 15.08 6.53 -1.60
N LEU A 32 14.79 5.89 -0.46
CA LEU A 32 13.41 5.69 0.01
C LEU A 32 12.63 7.03 0.10
N LYS A 33 13.31 8.14 0.41
CA LYS A 33 12.68 9.47 0.49
C LYS A 33 12.20 9.96 -0.88
N GLY A 34 13.03 9.84 -1.92
CA GLY A 34 12.62 10.20 -3.28
C GLY A 34 11.46 9.34 -3.78
N ILE A 35 11.48 8.03 -3.47
CA ILE A 35 10.39 7.11 -3.80
C ILE A 35 9.08 7.52 -3.11
N LEU A 36 9.13 7.85 -1.81
CA LEU A 36 7.94 8.32 -1.09
C LEU A 36 7.38 9.61 -1.67
N ALA A 37 8.24 10.58 -2.01
CA ALA A 37 7.82 11.82 -2.64
C ALA A 37 7.15 11.60 -4.01
N LEU A 38 7.67 10.68 -4.82
CA LEU A 38 7.07 10.29 -6.10
C LEU A 38 5.66 9.71 -5.91
N VAL A 39 5.50 8.83 -4.92
CA VAL A 39 4.20 8.22 -4.59
C VAL A 39 3.20 9.28 -4.11
N GLU A 40 3.62 10.16 -3.20
CA GLU A 40 2.78 11.26 -2.71
C GLU A 40 2.33 12.18 -3.85
N GLU A 41 3.26 12.65 -4.69
CA GLU A 41 2.95 13.50 -5.83
C GLU A 41 1.99 12.82 -6.80
N SER A 42 2.20 11.54 -7.08
CA SER A 42 1.35 10.78 -7.99
C SER A 42 -0.04 10.54 -7.41
N HIS A 43 -0.14 10.30 -6.10
CA HIS A 43 -1.40 10.20 -5.41
C HIS A 43 -2.21 11.50 -5.48
N PHE A 44 -1.58 12.65 -5.21
CA PHE A 44 -2.24 13.95 -5.34
C PHE A 44 -2.68 14.27 -6.77
N LYS A 45 -1.98 13.76 -7.79
CA LYS A 45 -2.34 13.99 -9.20
C LYS A 45 -3.45 13.05 -9.69
N ILE A 46 -3.39 11.77 -9.32
CA ILE A 46 -4.18 10.70 -9.94
C ILE A 46 -5.36 10.27 -9.06
N CYS A 47 -5.21 10.34 -7.74
CA CYS A 47 -6.19 9.89 -6.77
C CYS A 47 -6.47 10.92 -5.66
N PRO A 48 -6.65 12.22 -5.95
CA PRO A 48 -6.71 13.28 -4.93
C PRO A 48 -7.87 13.11 -3.93
N ASP A 49 -8.98 12.51 -4.37
CA ASP A 49 -10.17 12.32 -3.54
C ASP A 49 -10.24 10.93 -2.91
N VAL A 50 -9.22 10.09 -3.11
CA VAL A 50 -9.14 8.75 -2.51
C VAL A 50 -8.32 8.82 -1.23
N PRO A 51 -8.91 8.60 -0.04
CA PRO A 51 -8.19 8.80 1.22
C PRO A 51 -7.06 7.78 1.46
N PHE A 52 -7.16 6.59 0.87
CA PHE A 52 -6.12 5.58 0.92
C PHE A 52 -5.96 4.83 -0.39
N ALA A 53 -4.71 4.68 -0.79
CA ALA A 53 -4.34 3.78 -1.86
C ALA A 53 -3.02 3.09 -1.53
N GLY A 54 -2.92 1.79 -1.83
CA GLY A 54 -1.64 1.11 -1.90
C GLY A 54 -0.98 1.42 -3.24
N TRP A 55 0.29 1.79 -3.25
CA TRP A 55 1.06 2.03 -4.47
C TRP A 55 2.15 1.00 -4.62
N ASP A 56 2.18 0.36 -5.77
CA ASP A 56 3.21 -0.62 -6.11
C ASP A 56 4.31 0.08 -6.90
N VAL A 57 5.52 0.06 -6.34
CA VAL A 57 6.70 0.72 -6.89
C VAL A 57 7.75 -0.32 -7.24
N VAL A 58 8.24 -0.28 -8.47
CA VAL A 58 9.37 -1.09 -8.92
C VAL A 58 10.67 -0.33 -8.77
N LEU A 59 11.66 -1.03 -8.22
CA LEU A 59 13.07 -0.66 -8.27
C LEU A 59 13.73 -1.45 -9.39
N SER A 60 14.10 -0.78 -10.47
CA SER A 60 14.67 -1.42 -11.66
C SER A 60 16.20 -1.41 -11.62
N ALA A 61 16.80 -2.39 -12.29
CA ALA A 61 18.22 -2.37 -12.61
C ALA A 61 18.55 -1.53 -13.87
N ASP A 62 17.54 -1.05 -14.60
CA ASP A 62 17.72 -0.15 -15.75
C ASP A 62 18.03 1.28 -15.26
N GLU A 63 19.23 1.76 -15.56
CA GLU A 63 19.69 3.10 -15.19
C GLU A 63 18.84 4.22 -15.79
N ASN A 64 18.13 3.98 -16.90
CA ASN A 64 17.25 4.97 -17.52
C ASN A 64 15.88 5.05 -16.85
N LEU A 65 15.48 4.02 -16.10
CA LEU A 65 14.21 3.96 -15.38
C LEU A 65 14.39 3.26 -14.03
N PRO A 66 15.15 3.85 -13.10
CA PRO A 66 15.52 3.19 -11.85
C PRO A 66 14.33 2.99 -10.90
N VAL A 67 13.29 3.82 -11.02
CA VAL A 67 12.06 3.74 -10.21
C VAL A 67 10.84 3.92 -11.13
N CYS A 68 9.82 3.09 -10.95
CA CYS A 68 8.58 3.15 -11.74
C CYS A 68 7.35 2.82 -10.89
N LEU A 69 6.23 3.50 -11.12
CA LEU A 69 4.93 3.17 -10.54
C LEU A 69 4.22 2.17 -11.43
N LEU A 70 3.77 1.04 -10.87
CA LEU A 70 3.07 0.00 -11.63
C LEU A 70 1.57 0.08 -11.50
N GLU A 71 1.08 0.09 -10.26
CA GLU A 71 -0.34 0.02 -9.99
C GLU A 71 -0.72 0.75 -8.71
N VAL A 72 -2.02 1.02 -8.62
CA VAL A 72 -2.66 1.63 -7.46
C VAL A 72 -3.82 0.75 -7.01
N ASN A 73 -3.78 0.37 -5.74
CA ASN A 73 -4.74 -0.49 -5.08
C ASN A 73 -5.67 0.36 -4.19
N LEU A 74 -6.85 0.72 -4.69
CA LEU A 74 -7.84 1.56 -3.99
C LEU A 74 -8.54 0.84 -2.82
N SER A 75 -8.40 -0.48 -2.75
CA SER A 75 -8.84 -1.33 -1.65
C SER A 75 -7.67 -2.18 -1.16
N CYS A 76 -6.51 -1.54 -0.96
CA CYS A 76 -5.32 -2.20 -0.44
C CYS A 76 -5.65 -2.87 0.88
N ASN A 77 -5.44 -4.18 0.94
CA ASN A 77 -5.53 -4.91 2.18
C ASN A 77 -4.16 -4.90 2.85
N PHE A 78 -4.10 -4.46 4.10
CA PHE A 78 -2.88 -4.52 4.91
C PHE A 78 -2.69 -5.92 5.53
N PHE A 79 -3.25 -6.97 4.92
CA PHE A 79 -3.08 -8.32 5.43
C PHE A 79 -1.59 -8.66 5.42
N ARG A 80 -1.10 -9.16 6.56
CA ARG A 80 0.31 -9.55 6.75
C ARG A 80 1.32 -8.39 6.71
N GLY A 81 0.87 -7.14 6.71
CA GLY A 81 1.74 -5.97 6.90
C GLY A 81 2.20 -5.83 8.35
N SER A 82 3.45 -5.41 8.54
CA SER A 82 3.98 -4.96 9.84
C SER A 82 4.13 -3.45 9.81
N PHE A 83 3.25 -2.75 10.52
CA PHE A 83 3.17 -1.29 10.54
C PHE A 83 2.59 -0.82 11.88
N ASP A 84 2.64 0.48 12.14
CA ASP A 84 1.97 1.07 13.30
C ASP A 84 0.45 1.00 13.11
N LYS A 85 -0.16 -0.05 13.68
CA LYS A 85 -1.60 -0.28 13.61
C LYS A 85 -2.39 0.82 14.29
N LYS A 86 -1.87 1.40 15.36
CA LYS A 86 -2.59 2.45 16.09
C LYS A 86 -2.67 3.70 15.21
N MET A 87 -1.53 4.14 14.70
CA MET A 87 -1.48 5.29 13.78
C MET A 87 -2.40 5.09 12.58
N TYR A 88 -2.37 3.90 11.96
CA TYR A 88 -3.25 3.58 10.84
C TYR A 88 -4.74 3.61 11.20
N LEU A 89 -5.13 2.97 12.31
CA LEU A 89 -6.53 2.92 12.74
C LEU A 89 -7.05 4.31 13.14
N ASP A 90 -6.24 5.12 13.82
CA ASP A 90 -6.57 6.50 14.18
C ASP A 90 -6.84 7.33 12.90
N PHE A 91 -5.98 7.23 11.90
CA PHE A 91 -6.16 7.95 10.64
C PHE A 91 -7.43 7.48 9.88
N ILE A 92 -7.72 6.18 9.87
CA ILE A 92 -8.95 5.64 9.27
C ILE A 92 -10.18 6.21 9.97
N ASP A 93 -10.18 6.24 11.31
CA ASP A 93 -11.29 6.77 12.11
C ASP A 93 -11.53 8.26 11.85
N ASP A 94 -10.45 9.06 11.79
CA ASP A 94 -10.50 10.48 11.43
C ASP A 94 -11.10 10.68 10.03
N SER A 95 -10.70 9.86 9.06
CA SER A 95 -11.18 9.92 7.68
C SER A 95 -12.68 9.64 7.59
N PHE A 96 -13.17 8.59 8.26
CA PHE A 96 -14.60 8.27 8.30
C PHE A 96 -15.43 9.33 9.04
N SER A 97 -14.91 9.84 10.16
CA SER A 97 -15.55 10.92 10.93
C SER A 97 -15.72 12.18 10.08
N LYS A 98 -14.71 12.53 9.28
CA LYS A 98 -14.77 13.65 8.33
C LYS A 98 -15.81 13.42 7.25
N LEU A 99 -15.82 12.24 6.62
CA LEU A 99 -16.80 11.89 5.58
C LEU A 99 -18.23 11.93 6.12
N GLN A 100 -18.47 11.42 7.33
CA GLN A 100 -19.77 11.47 8.00
C GLN A 100 -20.21 12.92 8.23
N SER A 101 -19.30 13.78 8.71
CA SER A 101 -19.57 15.20 8.94
C SER A 101 -19.97 15.93 7.65
N LEU A 102 -19.24 15.67 6.56
CA LEU A 102 -19.54 16.22 5.23
C LEU A 102 -20.91 15.75 4.72
N ARG A 103 -21.23 14.48 4.92
CA ARG A 103 -22.53 13.91 4.54
C ARG A 103 -23.68 14.60 5.26
N LEU A 104 -23.61 14.70 6.59
CA LEU A 104 -24.66 15.37 7.39
C LEU A 104 -24.87 16.83 6.99
N ALA A 105 -23.77 17.55 6.70
CA ALA A 105 -23.84 18.93 6.23
C ALA A 105 -24.43 19.07 4.82
N ALA A 106 -24.30 18.05 3.95
CA ALA A 106 -24.93 18.03 2.64
C ALA A 106 -26.45 17.73 2.75
N ASP A 107 -26.82 16.78 3.61
CA ASP A 107 -28.22 16.41 3.84
C ASP A 107 -29.01 17.58 4.47
N GLY A 108 -28.42 18.31 5.42
CA GLY A 108 -29.04 19.50 6.03
C GLY A 108 -29.11 20.75 5.15
N ARG A 109 -28.44 20.76 3.98
CA ARG A 109 -28.56 21.82 2.96
C ARG A 109 -29.61 21.52 1.89
N SER A 110 -30.18 20.31 1.94
CA SER A 110 -31.18 19.82 0.97
C SER A 110 -32.62 19.91 1.51
N SER A 111 -32.80 20.51 2.70
CA SER A 111 -34.06 20.79 3.40
C SER A 111 -34.29 22.28 3.53
#